data_AF-A0A6I1E1B0-F1
#
_entry.id   AF-A0A6I1E1B0-F1
#
_cell.length_a   1.000
_cell.length_b   1.000
_cell.length_c   1.000
_cell.angle_alpha   90.00
_cell.angle_beta   90.00
_cell.angle_gamma   90.00
#
_symmetry.space_group_name_H-M   'P 1'
#
loop_
_entity.id
_entity.type
_entity.pdbx_description
1 polymer ?
#
loop_
_entity_poly.entity_id
_entity_poly.type
_entity_poly.pdbx_seq_one_letter_code
_entity_poly.pdbx_strand_id
1 'polypeptide(L)'
;MDNTDSIYFAASGLLHGIIQLVVIVACIILVVKQKSGATILMLVGQILALMFSMGRYVWNFVAARDGVDSLLMANKIMALLGPLPYAIFAIGLVLFATNQVKKQHPEQESA
;
A
#
# COMPACT_ATOMS: atom_id res chain seq x y z
N MET A 1 8.87 -12.29 -29.52
CA MET A 1 8.61 -11.91 -28.11
C MET A 1 9.97 -11.88 -27.45
N ASP A 2 10.53 -10.67 -27.35
CA ASP A 2 11.90 -10.44 -26.94
C ASP A 2 12.10 -10.78 -25.46
N ASN A 3 13.21 -11.45 -25.15
CA ASN A 3 13.61 -11.84 -23.79
C ASN A 3 13.73 -10.65 -22.82
N THR A 4 13.75 -9.44 -23.34
CA THR A 4 13.79 -8.19 -22.58
C THR A 4 12.49 -7.96 -21.81
N ASP A 5 11.32 -8.18 -22.42
CA ASP A 5 10.02 -7.91 -21.80
C ASP A 5 9.75 -8.81 -20.57
N SER A 6 10.19 -10.07 -20.62
CA SER A 6 10.03 -11.01 -19.50
C SER A 6 10.90 -10.65 -18.30
N ILE A 7 12.10 -10.10 -18.53
CA ILE A 7 13.00 -9.66 -17.45
C ILE A 7 12.45 -8.42 -16.75
N TYR A 8 11.93 -7.43 -17.49
CA TYR A 8 11.27 -6.26 -16.89
C TYR A 8 10.04 -6.66 -16.06
N PHE A 9 9.27 -7.64 -16.53
CA PHE A 9 8.13 -8.16 -15.79
C PHE A 9 8.53 -8.89 -14.50
N ALA A 10 9.57 -9.73 -14.56
CA ALA A 10 10.07 -10.44 -13.39
C ALA A 10 10.74 -9.49 -12.36
N ALA A 11 11.53 -8.53 -12.85
CA ALA A 11 12.22 -7.56 -11.99
C ALA A 11 11.23 -6.64 -11.27
N SER A 12 10.20 -6.16 -11.97
CA SER A 12 9.17 -5.29 -11.37
C SER A 12 8.35 -6.03 -10.32
N GLY A 13 7.99 -7.30 -10.54
CA GLY A 13 7.30 -8.13 -9.56
C GLY A 13 8.10 -8.34 -8.27
N LEU A 14 9.40 -8.63 -8.40
CA LEU A 14 10.31 -8.81 -7.26
C LEU A 14 10.51 -7.51 -6.48
N LEU A 15 10.74 -6.39 -7.18
CA LEU A 15 10.91 -5.08 -6.53
C LEU A 15 9.66 -4.69 -5.73
N HIS A 16 8.48 -4.87 -6.34
CA HIS A 16 7.22 -4.55 -5.69
C HIS A 16 7.01 -5.38 -4.43
N GLY A 17 7.28 -6.69 -4.50
CA GLY A 17 7.18 -7.58 -3.35
C GLY A 17 8.10 -7.18 -2.18
N ILE A 18 9.36 -6.85 -2.48
CA ILE A 18 10.33 -6.43 -1.45
C ILE A 18 9.91 -5.11 -0.79
N ILE A 19 9.55 -4.11 -1.59
CA ILE A 19 9.11 -2.81 -1.07
C ILE A 19 7.88 -2.98 -0.18
N GLN A 20 6.90 -3.75 -0.63
CA GLN A 20 5.66 -3.99 0.11
C GLN A 20 5.94 -4.71 1.44
N LEU A 21 6.87 -5.67 1.47
CA LEU A 21 7.30 -6.37 2.68
C LEU A 21 7.95 -5.41 3.69
N VAL A 22 8.86 -4.55 3.23
CA VAL A 22 9.51 -3.54 4.08
C VAL A 22 8.48 -2.58 4.69
N VAL A 23 7.51 -2.11 3.90
CA VAL A 23 6.45 -1.22 4.39
C VAL A 23 5.57 -1.90 5.44
N ILE A 24 5.21 -3.18 5.25
CA ILE A 24 4.43 -3.94 6.24
C ILE A 24 5.21 -4.06 7.55
N VAL A 25 6.49 -4.43 7.49
CA VAL A 25 7.35 -4.55 8.68
C VAL A 25 7.45 -3.21 9.43
N ALA A 26 7.65 -2.11 8.70
CA ALA A 26 7.70 -0.77 9.28
C ALA A 26 6.38 -0.41 10.00
N CYS A 27 5.22 -0.71 9.40
CA CYS A 27 3.92 -0.49 10.02
C CYS A 27 3.71 -1.34 11.29
N ILE A 28 4.10 -2.60 11.26
CA ILE A 28 4.00 -3.50 12.44
C ILE A 28 4.84 -2.93 13.58
N ILE A 29 6.10 -2.55 13.31
CA ILE A 29 6.99 -1.96 14.32
C ILE A 29 6.36 -0.69 14.91
N LEU A 30 5.85 0.21 14.07
CA LEU A 30 5.22 1.45 14.53
C LEU A 30 3.99 1.20 15.40
N VAL A 31 3.11 0.27 15.00
CA VAL A 31 1.91 -0.09 15.77
C VAL A 31 2.27 -0.68 17.12
N VAL A 32 3.26 -1.58 17.17
CA VAL A 32 3.73 -2.19 18.41
C VAL A 32 4.34 -1.14 19.34
N LYS A 33 5.08 -0.16 18.81
CA LYS A 33 5.78 0.85 19.62
C LYS A 33 4.88 1.96 20.17
N GLN A 34 3.90 2.43 19.39
CA GLN A 34 3.12 3.63 19.75
C GLN A 34 1.65 3.37 20.07
N LYS A 35 1.07 2.25 19.58
CA LYS A 35 -0.32 1.84 19.80
C LYS A 35 -1.33 3.01 19.68
N SER A 36 -1.09 3.95 18.77
CA SER A 36 -1.92 5.14 18.55
C SER A 36 -2.95 4.89 17.44
N GLY A 37 -4.09 5.58 17.48
CA GLY A 37 -5.13 5.49 16.46
C GLY A 37 -4.61 5.74 15.03
N ALA A 38 -3.62 6.63 14.86
CA ALA A 38 -2.99 6.88 13.57
C ALA A 38 -2.22 5.66 13.03
N THR A 39 -1.47 4.97 13.90
CA THR A 39 -0.75 3.74 13.57
C THR A 39 -1.68 2.59 13.18
N ILE A 40 -2.84 2.48 13.85
CA ILE A 40 -3.88 1.50 13.49
C ILE A 40 -4.44 1.83 12.10
N LEU A 41 -4.67 3.11 11.80
CA LEU A 41 -5.14 3.56 10.49
C LEU A 41 -4.12 3.27 9.37
N MET A 42 -2.82 3.44 9.63
CA MET A 42 -1.75 3.04 8.70
C MET A 42 -1.77 1.54 8.42
N LEU A 43 -1.90 0.72 9.47
CA LEU A 43 -1.89 -0.73 9.34
C LEU A 43 -3.14 -1.25 8.63
N VAL A 44 -4.30 -0.64 8.88
CA VAL A 44 -5.53 -0.91 8.12
C VAL A 44 -5.36 -0.51 6.65
N GLY A 45 -4.82 0.67 6.36
CA GLY A 45 -4.52 1.10 4.99
C GLY A 45 -3.58 0.13 4.27
N GLN A 46 -2.57 -0.39 4.97
CA GLN A 46 -1.62 -1.33 4.38
C GLN A 46 -2.20 -2.74 4.18
N ILE A 47 -3.04 -3.23 5.10
CA ILE A 47 -3.79 -4.48 4.91
C ILE A 47 -4.75 -4.35 3.72
N LEU A 48 -5.43 -3.21 3.61
CA LEU A 48 -6.35 -2.95 2.51
C LEU A 48 -5.60 -2.86 1.17
N ALA A 49 -4.41 -2.26 1.15
CA ALA A 49 -3.52 -2.24 -0.02
C ALA A 49 -3.07 -3.66 -0.42
N LEU A 50 -2.75 -4.50 0.58
CA LEU A 50 -2.41 -5.91 0.38
C LEU A 50 -3.57 -6.69 -0.23
N MET A 51 -4.78 -6.55 0.32
CA MET A 51 -6.00 -7.17 -0.22
C MET A 51 -6.27 -6.70 -1.65
N PHE A 52 -6.11 -5.41 -1.94
CA PHE A 52 -6.26 -4.88 -3.30
C PHE A 52 -5.21 -5.43 -4.26
N SER A 53 -3.96 -5.55 -3.81
CA SER A 53 -2.88 -6.12 -4.62
C SER A 53 -3.16 -7.59 -4.95
N MET A 54 -3.51 -8.41 -3.96
CA MET A 54 -3.94 -9.80 -4.15
C MET A 54 -5.18 -9.89 -5.05
N GLY A 55 -6.16 -9.00 -4.82
CA GLY A 55 -7.34 -8.86 -5.67
C GLY A 55 -6.96 -8.58 -7.12
N ARG A 56 -5.95 -7.74 -7.38
CA ARG A 56 -5.47 -7.52 -8.76
C ARG A 56 -4.95 -8.79 -9.39
N TYR A 57 -4.14 -9.57 -8.68
CA TYR A 57 -3.55 -10.79 -9.23
C TYR A 57 -4.62 -11.82 -9.58
N VAL A 58 -5.57 -12.06 -8.67
CA VAL A 58 -6.68 -12.99 -8.90
C VAL A 58 -7.58 -12.50 -10.03
N TRP A 59 -7.90 -11.21 -10.06
CA TRP A 59 -8.77 -10.64 -11.09
C TRP A 59 -8.10 -10.63 -12.47
N ASN A 60 -6.80 -10.31 -12.57
CA ASN A 60 -6.06 -10.43 -13.82
C ASN A 60 -5.99 -11.87 -14.30
N PHE A 61 -5.77 -12.83 -13.40
CA PHE A 61 -5.70 -14.25 -13.75
C PHE A 61 -7.03 -14.79 -14.28
N VAL A 62 -8.15 -14.37 -13.68
CA VAL A 62 -9.50 -14.70 -14.16
C VAL A 62 -9.81 -13.98 -15.48
N ALA A 63 -9.57 -12.67 -15.56
CA ALA A 63 -9.83 -11.87 -16.75
C ALA A 63 -8.99 -12.31 -17.97
N ALA A 64 -7.78 -12.84 -17.75
CA ALA A 64 -6.94 -13.40 -18.81
C ALA A 64 -7.57 -14.62 -19.50
N ARG A 65 -8.57 -15.27 -18.88
CA ARG A 65 -9.34 -16.36 -19.51
C ARG A 65 -10.53 -15.87 -20.33
N ASP A 66 -11.09 -14.70 -20.03
CA ASP A 66 -12.31 -14.16 -20.67
C ASP A 66 -12.04 -13.17 -21.81
N GLY A 67 -10.76 -12.87 -22.11
CA GLY A 67 -10.36 -12.04 -23.25
C GLY A 67 -10.01 -10.58 -22.90
N VAL A 68 -9.45 -9.88 -23.88
CA VAL A 68 -8.82 -8.55 -23.76
C VAL A 68 -9.73 -7.47 -23.19
N ASP A 69 -11.03 -7.50 -23.49
CA ASP A 69 -12.00 -6.53 -22.98
C ASP A 69 -12.24 -6.66 -21.47
N SER A 70 -12.24 -7.89 -20.95
CA SER A 70 -12.38 -8.18 -19.53
C SER A 70 -11.13 -7.72 -18.76
N LEU A 71 -9.95 -7.89 -19.37
CA LEU A 71 -8.69 -7.35 -18.84
C LEU A 71 -8.73 -5.82 -18.74
N LEU A 72 -9.25 -5.14 -19.78
CA LEU A 72 -9.30 -3.68 -19.82
C LEU A 72 -10.26 -3.12 -18.77
N MET A 73 -11.43 -3.75 -18.58
CA MET A 73 -12.41 -3.34 -17.58
C MET A 73 -11.89 -3.57 -16.15
N ALA A 74 -11.23 -4.71 -15.89
CA ALA A 74 -10.54 -4.97 -14.64
C ALA A 74 -9.47 -3.92 -14.33
N ASN A 75 -8.67 -3.56 -15.33
CA ASN A 75 -7.60 -2.59 -15.14
C ASN A 75 -8.14 -1.18 -14.87
N LYS A 76 -9.25 -0.79 -15.51
CA LYS A 76 -9.97 0.47 -15.24
C LYS A 76 -10.47 0.55 -13.79
N ILE A 77 -11.15 -0.50 -13.32
CA ILE A 77 -11.66 -0.56 -11.95
C ILE A 77 -10.50 -0.46 -10.95
N MET A 78 -9.40 -1.14 -11.22
CA MET A 78 -8.26 -1.15 -10.32
C MET A 78 -7.37 0.09 -10.40
N ALA A 79 -7.38 0.81 -11.52
CA ALA A 79 -6.79 2.14 -11.59
C ALA A 79 -7.57 3.16 -10.73
N LEU A 80 -8.88 2.96 -10.57
CA LEU A 80 -9.74 3.83 -9.77
C LEU A 80 -9.71 3.47 -8.28
N LEU A 81 -9.78 2.18 -7.94
CA LEU A 81 -9.83 1.72 -6.55
C LEU A 81 -8.45 1.44 -5.95
N GLY A 82 -7.42 1.20 -6.77
CA GLY A 82 -6.05 0.93 -6.32
C GLY A 82 -5.40 2.06 -5.50
N PRO A 83 -5.60 3.35 -5.82
CA PRO A 83 -5.06 4.46 -5.03
C PRO A 83 -5.74 4.64 -3.67
N LEU A 84 -6.97 4.13 -3.51
CA LEU A 84 -7.82 4.35 -2.33
C LEU A 84 -7.19 3.82 -1.02
N PRO A 85 -6.69 2.57 -0.95
CA PRO A 85 -5.97 2.09 0.23
C PRO A 85 -4.65 2.84 0.49
N TYR A 86 -3.95 3.28 -0.56
CA TYR A 86 -2.74 4.12 -0.42
C TYR A 86 -3.08 5.52 0.13
N ALA A 87 -4.23 6.09 -0.24
CA ALA A 87 -4.70 7.35 0.32
C ALA A 87 -4.99 7.22 1.83
N ILE A 88 -5.67 6.14 2.24
CA ILE A 88 -5.93 5.84 3.66
C ILE A 88 -4.60 5.68 4.41
N PHE A 89 -3.64 4.95 3.83
CA PHE A 89 -2.30 4.80 4.40
C PHE A 89 -1.59 6.14 4.58
N ALA A 90 -1.58 7.00 3.54
CA ALA A 90 -0.94 8.30 3.58
C ALA A 90 -1.57 9.23 4.62
N ILE A 91 -2.90 9.22 4.74
CA ILE A 91 -3.62 9.96 5.79
C ILE A 91 -3.20 9.45 7.18
N GLY A 92 -3.13 8.13 7.37
CA GLY A 92 -2.62 7.53 8.60
C GLY A 92 -1.19 7.97 8.93
N LEU A 93 -0.32 8.04 7.91
CA LEU A 93 1.08 8.47 8.04
C LEU A 93 1.19 9.93 8.46
N VAL A 94 0.44 10.82 7.80
CA VAL A 94 0.43 12.26 8.11
C VAL A 94 -0.13 12.51 9.51
N LEU A 95 -1.21 11.85 9.90
CA LEU A 95 -1.75 11.93 11.26
C LEU A 95 -0.76 11.40 12.28
N PHE A 96 -0.04 10.33 11.97
CA PHE A 96 0.99 9.78 12.86
C PHE A 96 2.15 10.77 13.04
N ALA A 97 2.68 11.31 11.94
CA ALA A 97 3.78 12.27 11.95
C ALA A 97 3.39 13.56 12.69
N THR A 98 2.21 14.12 12.42
CA THR A 98 1.73 15.33 13.12
C THR A 98 1.49 15.08 14.60
N ASN A 99 0.91 13.94 14.99
CA ASN A 99 0.68 13.60 16.39
C ASN A 99 1.98 13.36 17.16
N GLN A 100 3.01 12.81 16.50
CA GLN A 100 4.37 12.66 17.06
C GLN A 100 5.06 14.00 17.26
N VAL A 101 5.02 14.90 16.26
CA VAL A 101 5.59 16.25 16.37
C VAL A 101 4.89 17.04 17.47
N LYS A 102 3.55 16.95 17.56
CA LYS A 102 2.77 17.61 18.62
C LYS A 102 3.09 17.08 20.02
N LYS A 103 3.57 15.83 20.14
CA LYS A 103 4.01 15.21 21.40
C LYS A 103 5.41 15.64 21.84
N GLN A 104 6.23 16.14 20.91
CA GLN A 104 7.57 16.69 21.20
C GLN A 104 7.56 18.20 21.46
N HIS A 105 6.49 18.90 21.08
CA HIS A 105 6.30 20.33 21.33
C HIS A 105 5.58 20.79 22.62
N PRO A 106 5.05 19.94 23.53
CA PRO A 106 4.50 20.46 24.79
C PRO A 106 5.61 20.91 25.77
N GLU A 107 6.89 20.62 25.47
CA GLU A 107 8.04 21.07 26.26
C GLU A 107 8.63 22.42 25.83
N GLN A 108 8.07 23.10 24.81
CA GLN A 108 8.56 24.41 24.35
C GLN A 108 7.60 25.58 24.58
N GLU A 109 6.41 25.36 25.17
CA GLU A 109 5.47 26.44 25.52
C GLU A 109 5.48 26.78 27.03
N SER A 110 6.53 26.40 27.76
CA SER A 110 6.70 26.73 29.19
C SER A 110 8.14 27.06 29.58
N ALA A 111 8.83 27.83 28.73
CA ALA A 111 10.10 28.50 29.07
C ALA A 111 9.95 30.02 28.93
#